data_AF-Q4RBU4-F1
#
_entry.id   AF-Q4RBU4-F1
#
_cell.length_a   1.000
_cell.length_b   1.000
_cell.length_c   1.000
_cell.angle_alpha   90.00
_cell.angle_beta   90.00
_cell.angle_gamma   90.00
#
_symmetry.space_group_name_H-M   'P 1'
#
loop_
_entity.id
_entity.type
_entity.pdbx_description
1 polymer ?
#
loop_
_entity_poly.entity_id
_entity_poly.type
_entity_poly.pdbx_seq_one_letter_code
_entity_poly.pdbx_strand_id
1 'polypeptide(L)'
;RRMMAYDRRSEPRVGERVPYVIVCGTPGVALIQLVRRPMEVLQDAALRLNATYYLTKQILPPLGRMFQLIGVDVFSWYKELPR
;
A
#
# COMPACT_ATOMS: atom_id res chain seq x y z
N ARG A 1 -13.04 -5.31 10.69
CA ARG A 1 -14.31 -6.07 10.58
C ARG A 1 -14.96 -6.04 9.18
N ARG A 2 -14.25 -5.61 8.12
CA ARG A 2 -14.83 -5.55 6.76
C ARG A 2 -15.17 -6.93 6.17
N MET A 3 -14.45 -7.99 6.56
CA MET A 3 -14.77 -9.35 6.07
C MET A 3 -16.13 -9.85 6.52
N MET A 4 -16.44 -9.65 7.80
CA MET A 4 -17.71 -10.00 8.42
C MET A 4 -18.91 -9.21 7.86
N ALA A 5 -18.65 -8.05 7.25
CA ALA A 5 -19.69 -7.21 6.65
C ALA A 5 -20.18 -7.76 5.30
N TYR A 6 -19.30 -8.42 4.55
CA TYR A 6 -19.66 -9.11 3.32
C TYR A 6 -20.24 -10.50 3.61
N ASP A 7 -19.57 -11.25 4.48
CA ASP A 7 -20.03 -12.55 4.95
C ASP A 7 -19.62 -12.76 6.41
N ARG A 8 -20.60 -13.00 7.27
CA ARG A 8 -20.41 -13.19 8.72
C ARG A 8 -19.54 -14.41 9.05
N ARG A 9 -19.45 -15.40 8.15
CA ARG A 9 -18.61 -16.60 8.33
C ARG A 9 -17.17 -16.40 7.90
N SER A 10 -16.87 -15.31 7.20
CA SER A 10 -15.53 -14.98 6.71
C SER A 10 -14.64 -14.29 7.75
N GLU A 11 -14.77 -14.66 9.03
CA GLU A 11 -13.88 -14.14 10.07
C GLU A 11 -12.48 -14.77 9.95
N PRO A 12 -11.41 -13.97 9.85
CA PRO A 12 -10.05 -14.50 9.81
C PRO A 12 -9.70 -15.24 11.10
N ARG A 13 -9.09 -16.42 10.97
CA ARG A 13 -8.67 -17.23 12.11
C ARG A 13 -7.36 -16.71 12.70
N VAL A 14 -7.10 -17.08 13.95
CA VAL A 14 -5.81 -16.78 14.61
C VAL A 14 -4.67 -17.41 13.81
N GLY A 15 -3.67 -16.59 13.45
CA GLY A 15 -2.52 -17.02 12.63
C GLY A 15 -2.76 -17.00 11.12
N GLU A 16 -3.97 -16.69 10.67
CA GLU A 16 -4.28 -16.59 9.24
C GLU A 16 -3.67 -15.32 8.63
N ARG A 17 -3.05 -15.47 7.45
CA ARG A 17 -2.54 -14.33 6.69
C ARG A 17 -3.64 -13.73 5.84
N VAL A 18 -4.02 -12.49 6.15
CA VAL A 18 -5.02 -11.73 5.41
C VAL A 18 -4.34 -10.87 4.33
N PRO A 19 -4.63 -11.09 3.03
CA PRO A 19 -4.10 -10.25 1.96
C PRO A 19 -4.83 -8.90 1.91
N TYR A 20 -4.09 -7.83 1.67
CA TYR A 20 -4.63 -6.48 1.52
C TYR A 20 -3.75 -5.61 0.62
N VAL A 21 -4.36 -4.56 0.07
CA VAL A 21 -3.69 -3.53 -0.72
C VAL A 21 -4.12 -2.13 -0.27
N ILE A 22 -3.28 -1.13 -0.52
CA ILE A 22 -3.58 0.26 -0.21
C ILE A 22 -4.03 0.98 -1.49
N VAL A 23 -5.22 1.56 -1.45
CA VAL A 23 -5.77 2.35 -2.56
C VAL A 23 -5.57 3.85 -2.34
N CYS A 24 -5.75 4.63 -3.41
CA CYS A 24 -5.79 6.08 -3.35
C CYS A 24 -6.95 6.55 -2.46
N GLY A 25 -6.73 7.64 -1.75
CA GLY A 25 -7.74 8.29 -0.93
C GLY A 25 -7.46 9.77 -0.80
N THR A 26 -8.37 10.49 -0.14
CA THR A 26 -8.19 11.91 0.11
C THR A 26 -7.00 12.17 1.06
N PRO A 27 -6.24 13.25 0.84
CA PRO A 27 -5.17 13.63 1.76
C PRO A 27 -5.69 13.77 3.20
N GLY A 28 -4.90 13.33 4.18
CA GLY A 28 -5.25 13.38 5.60
C GLY A 28 -6.07 12.19 6.11
N VAL A 29 -6.55 11.30 5.24
CA VAL A 29 -7.21 10.06 5.69
C VAL A 29 -6.18 9.09 6.26
N ALA A 30 -6.50 8.49 7.41
CA ALA A 30 -5.67 7.48 8.03
C ALA A 30 -5.48 6.27 7.10
N LEU A 31 -4.24 5.78 6.99
CA LEU A 31 -3.87 4.69 6.08
C LEU A 31 -4.75 3.44 6.24
N ILE A 32 -5.12 3.10 7.48
CA ILE A 32 -5.96 1.93 7.78
C ILE A 32 -7.35 1.99 7.11
N GLN A 33 -7.86 3.19 6.82
CA GLN A 33 -9.13 3.36 6.11
C GLN A 33 -9.01 3.05 4.61
N LEU A 34 -7.81 3.20 4.05
CA LEU A 34 -7.47 2.98 2.64
C LEU A 34 -7.11 1.51 2.33
N VAL A 35 -7.15 0.64 3.34
CA VAL A 35 -6.89 -0.80 3.18
C VAL A 35 -8.08 -1.47 2.49
N ARG A 36 -7.84 -2.11 1.34
CA ARG A 36 -8.84 -2.86 0.56
C ARG A 36 -8.40 -4.29 0.33
N ARG A 37 -9.35 -5.17 0.01
CA ARG A 37 -8.99 -6.52 -0.45
C ARG A 37 -8.58 -6.48 -1.92
N PRO A 38 -7.64 -7.34 -2.35
CA PRO A 38 -7.26 -7.42 -3.76
C PRO A 38 -8.46 -7.64 -4.69
N MET A 39 -9.41 -8.51 -4.28
CA MET A 39 -10.62 -8.78 -5.06
C MET A 39 -11.53 -7.56 -5.21
N GLU A 40 -11.64 -6.70 -4.18
CA GLU A 40 -12.43 -5.46 -4.25
C GLU A 40 -11.85 -4.52 -5.31
N VAL A 41 -10.52 -4.41 -5.37
CA VAL A 41 -9.82 -3.56 -6.34
C VAL A 41 -9.91 -4.12 -7.76
N LEU A 42 -9.95 -5.44 -7.92
CA LEU A 42 -10.13 -6.08 -9.23
C LEU A 42 -11.57 -5.95 -9.76
N GLN A 43 -12.56 -5.84 -8.87
CA GLN A 43 -13.97 -5.73 -9.23
C GLN A 43 -14.43 -4.28 -9.45
N ASP A 44 -13.82 -3.32 -8.76
CA ASP A 44 -14.19 -1.91 -8.83
C ASP A 44 -13.11 -1.07 -9.52
N ALA A 45 -13.38 -0.65 -10.76
CA ALA A 45 -12.48 0.19 -11.56
C ALA A 45 -12.26 1.60 -10.98
N ALA A 46 -13.11 2.08 -10.06
CA ALA A 46 -12.90 3.35 -9.39
C ALA A 46 -11.77 3.27 -8.34
N LEU A 47 -11.46 2.08 -7.83
CA LEU A 47 -10.39 1.86 -6.87
C LEU A 47 -9.03 1.78 -7.56
N ARG A 48 -8.21 2.81 -7.40
CA ARG A 48 -6.85 2.86 -7.92
C ARG A 48 -5.84 2.57 -6.83
N LEU A 49 -4.80 1.78 -7.15
CA LEU A 49 -3.69 1.53 -6.23
C LEU A 49 -2.92 2.82 -5.93
N ASN A 50 -2.51 2.97 -4.66
CA ASN A 50 -1.70 4.11 -4.25
C ASN A 50 -0.22 3.87 -4.58
N ALA A 51 0.15 4.16 -5.83
CA ALA A 51 1.53 3.99 -6.30
C ALA A 51 2.53 4.77 -5.45
N THR A 52 2.20 6.00 -5.05
CA THR A 52 3.05 6.84 -4.20
C THR A 52 3.33 6.18 -2.85
N TYR A 53 2.33 5.55 -2.25
CA TYR A 53 2.50 4.80 -1.00
C TYR A 53 3.51 3.66 -1.17
N TYR A 54 3.34 2.79 -2.17
CA TYR A 54 4.24 1.66 -2.40
C TYR A 54 5.66 2.11 -2.77
N LEU A 55 5.79 3.13 -3.61
CA LEU A 55 7.10 3.71 -3.94
C LEU A 55 7.79 4.24 -2.68
N THR A 56 7.14 5.14 -1.94
CA THR A 56 7.78 5.86 -0.82
C THR A 56 7.94 5.03 0.45
N LYS A 57 7.03 4.08 0.71
CA LYS A 57 7.00 3.33 1.97
C LYS A 57 7.51 1.90 1.85
N GLN A 58 7.49 1.29 0.66
CA GLN A 58 7.91 -0.11 0.48
C GLN A 58 9.16 -0.24 -0.39
N ILE A 59 9.26 0.51 -1.49
CA ILE A 59 10.35 0.33 -2.47
C ILE A 59 11.56 1.20 -2.13
N LEU A 60 11.38 2.49 -1.88
CA LEU A 60 12.49 3.40 -1.59
C LEU A 60 13.27 3.03 -0.32
N PRO A 61 12.66 2.62 0.81
CA PRO A 61 13.43 2.30 2.02
C PRO A 61 14.46 1.15 1.88
N PRO A 62 14.15 -0.02 1.26
CA PRO A 62 15.16 -1.04 1.02
C PRO A 62 16.21 -0.58 0.01
N LEU A 63 15.83 0.13 -1.07
CA LEU A 63 16.79 0.67 -2.03
C LEU A 63 17.75 1.66 -1.34
N GLY A 64 17.23 2.59 -0.56
CA GLY A 64 18.03 3.55 0.22
C GLY A 64 19.08 2.85 1.08
N ARG A 65 18.71 1.79 1.80
CA ARG A 65 19.67 1.02 2.61
C ARG A 65 20.80 0.38 1.79
N MET A 66 20.50 -0.10 0.58
CA MET A 66 21.50 -0.72 -0.29
C MET A 66 22.40 0.33 -0.96
N PHE A 67 21.82 1.41 -1.47
CA PHE A 67 22.52 2.46 -2.22
C PHE A 67 23.27 3.45 -1.33
N GLN A 68 22.87 3.59 -0.07
CA GLN A 68 23.63 4.39 0.90
C GLN A 68 25.05 3.84 1.11
N LEU A 69 25.30 2.54 0.89
CA LEU A 69 26.63 1.94 0.96
C LEU A 69 27.59 2.46 -0.11
N ILE A 70 27.06 2.93 -1.24
CA ILE A 70 27.83 3.51 -2.35
C ILE A 70 27.68 5.04 -2.43
N GLY A 71 27.13 5.67 -1.39
CA GLY A 71 26.97 7.13 -1.30
C GLY A 71 25.83 7.73 -2.13
N VAL A 72 24.88 6.92 -2.61
CA VAL A 72 23.75 7.37 -3.44
C VAL A 72 22.49 7.57 -2.59
N ASP A 73 21.88 8.77 -2.66
CA ASP A 73 20.60 9.07 -2.02
C ASP A 73 19.41 8.87 -2.98
N VAL A 74 18.79 7.70 -2.85
CA VAL A 74 17.63 7.28 -3.66
C VAL A 74 16.40 8.15 -3.40
N PHE A 75 16.25 8.73 -2.20
CA PHE A 75 15.07 9.57 -1.89
C PHE A 75 15.15 10.91 -2.59
N SER A 76 16.33 11.52 -2.67
CA SER A 76 16.55 12.76 -3.42
C SER A 76 16.37 12.51 -4.92
N TRP A 77 16.95 11.42 -5.44
CA TRP A 77 16.75 11.02 -6.85
C TRP A 77 15.26 10.86 -7.21
N TYR A 78 14.45 10.21 -6.37
CA TYR A 78 13.01 10.08 -6.61
C TYR A 78 12.27 11.43 -6.63
N LYS A 79 12.73 12.43 -5.88
CA LYS A 79 12.11 13.77 -5.86
C LYS A 79 12.43 14.57 -7.13
N GLU A 80 13.55 14.31 -7.76
CA GLU A 80 14.01 14.99 -8.98
C GLU A 80 13.33 14.47 -10.26
N LEU A 81 12.69 13.29 -10.20
CA LEU A 81 11.99 12.72 -11.35
C LEU A 81 10.79 13.61 -11.77
N PRO A 82 10.60 13.83 -13.09
CA PRO A 82 9.41 14.53 -13.61
C PRO A 82 8.14 13.72 -13.31
N ARG A 83 7.04 14.41 -12.96
CA ARG A 83 5.76 13.82 -12.53
C ARG A 83 4.65 14.04 -13.53
#